data_AF-A0A813UK08-F1
#
_entry.id   AF-A0A813UK08-F1
#
_cell.length_a   1.000
_cell.length_b   1.000
_cell.length_c   1.000
_cell.angle_alpha   90.00
_cell.angle_beta   90.00
_cell.angle_gamma   90.00
#
_symmetry.space_group_name_H-M   'P 1'
#
loop_
_entity.id
_entity.type
_entity.pdbx_description
1 polymer ?
#
loop_
_entity_poly.entity_id
_entity_poly.type
_entity_poly.pdbx_seq_one_letter_code
_entity_poly.pdbx_strand_id
1 'polypeptide(L)'
;MAKGKKKKAKKKDVEEVEKNAATLNRILKLYEHYSSEQRGVTCPDVVKHFRTQIDEGESLQKTFVRPFVQSIIDTELSTLKEFSVWGLCMNLLDCVELGRYLKLPMITIQSLYLRDCAIQPDSLEKLSPFGDDGCIALCLNLIHNRTITSLSLTYCDISALCGQYLSRLLLNTAISEIYLDGNQLGCQGALALIKDLLHDCEKFTIEKLDKLRIDEEMKAQEEKKKKKSDEPPPVGPFVSKIHLFDNEIDHLQRDGLIKIREVIEAYARLIEISEELEELDLDENVIGNVCGNMILEALKNRKKRQQSNTVR
;
A
#
# COMPACT_ATOMS: atom_id res chain seq x y z
N MET A 1 -33.44 11.93 19.16
CA MET A 1 -32.13 12.59 18.91
C MET A 1 -31.35 12.07 17.69
N ALA A 2 -31.81 11.04 16.96
CA ALA A 2 -31.09 10.47 15.79
C ALA A 2 -31.21 11.29 14.48
N LYS A 3 -32.26 12.10 14.29
CA LYS A 3 -32.47 12.92 13.07
C LYS A 3 -31.46 14.07 12.93
N GLY A 4 -30.92 14.59 14.03
CA GLY A 4 -29.91 15.67 14.03
C GLY A 4 -28.50 15.20 13.66
N LYS A 5 -28.11 13.96 14.03
CA LYS A 5 -26.81 13.38 13.68
C LYS A 5 -26.70 13.03 12.19
N LYS A 6 -27.75 12.44 11.59
CA LYS A 6 -27.79 12.15 10.14
C LYS A 6 -27.75 13.42 9.28
N LYS A 7 -28.42 14.51 9.69
CA LYS A 7 -28.41 15.80 8.96
C LYS A 7 -27.06 16.52 9.06
N LYS A 8 -26.36 16.37 10.19
CA LYS A 8 -24.98 16.89 10.39
C LYS A 8 -23.94 16.09 9.60
N ALA A 9 -24.01 14.76 9.58
CA ALA A 9 -23.13 13.91 8.78
C ALA A 9 -23.28 14.23 7.28
N LYS A 10 -24.52 14.23 6.77
CA LYS A 10 -24.81 14.54 5.37
C LYS A 10 -24.38 15.95 4.94
N LYS A 11 -24.35 16.92 5.86
CA LYS A 11 -23.84 18.28 5.59
C LYS A 11 -22.31 18.33 5.61
N LYS A 12 -21.67 17.53 6.46
CA LYS A 12 -20.22 17.41 6.57
C LYS A 12 -19.63 16.71 5.34
N ASP A 13 -20.30 15.68 4.85
CA ASP A 13 -19.93 14.96 3.62
C ASP A 13 -20.02 15.89 2.39
N VAL A 14 -21.07 16.71 2.29
CA VAL A 14 -21.22 17.70 1.20
C VAL A 14 -20.14 18.79 1.28
N GLU A 15 -19.82 19.28 2.48
CA GLU A 15 -18.77 20.30 2.67
C GLU A 15 -17.36 19.76 2.39
N GLU A 16 -17.14 18.46 2.62
CA GLU A 16 -15.89 17.75 2.30
C GLU A 16 -15.74 17.53 0.79
N VAL A 17 -16.82 17.14 0.11
CA VAL A 17 -16.87 17.02 -1.36
C VAL A 17 -16.62 18.37 -2.03
N GLU A 18 -17.24 19.46 -1.57
CA GLU A 18 -17.03 20.82 -2.10
C GLU A 18 -15.56 21.29 -1.91
N LYS A 19 -14.94 20.98 -0.77
CA LYS A 19 -13.53 21.29 -0.52
C LYS A 19 -12.60 20.47 -1.43
N ASN A 20 -12.86 19.19 -1.60
CA ASN A 20 -12.08 18.34 -2.50
C ASN A 20 -12.19 18.82 -3.96
N ALA A 21 -13.39 19.18 -4.41
CA ALA A 21 -13.60 19.75 -5.75
C ALA A 21 -12.84 21.08 -5.95
N ALA A 22 -12.78 21.95 -4.93
CA ALA A 22 -12.00 23.18 -4.99
C ALA A 22 -10.49 22.92 -5.09
N THR A 23 -9.98 21.94 -4.33
CA THR A 23 -8.59 21.49 -4.39
C THR A 23 -8.25 20.94 -5.78
N LEU A 24 -9.09 20.05 -6.33
CA LEU A 24 -8.91 19.47 -7.66
C LEU A 24 -8.91 20.55 -8.77
N ASN A 25 -9.81 21.54 -8.68
CA ASN A 25 -9.82 22.69 -9.59
C ASN A 25 -8.52 23.50 -9.55
N ARG A 26 -7.90 23.63 -8.38
CA ARG A 26 -6.62 24.35 -8.23
C ARG A 26 -5.47 23.56 -8.85
N ILE A 27 -5.44 22.24 -8.65
CA ILE A 27 -4.46 21.34 -9.28
C ILE A 27 -4.57 21.43 -10.80
N LEU A 28 -5.80 21.34 -11.35
CA LEU A 28 -6.03 21.43 -12.79
C LEU A 28 -5.48 22.75 -13.37
N LYS A 29 -5.76 23.88 -12.73
CA LYS A 29 -5.25 25.19 -13.19
C LYS A 29 -3.74 25.28 -13.17
N LEU A 30 -3.10 24.77 -12.12
CA LEU A 30 -1.64 24.76 -12.00
C LEU A 30 -1.01 23.80 -13.00
N TYR A 31 -1.63 22.64 -13.24
CA TYR A 31 -1.23 21.71 -14.28
C TYR A 31 -1.29 22.36 -15.67
N GLU A 32 -2.40 23.03 -16.00
CA GLU A 32 -2.55 23.77 -17.26
C GLU A 32 -1.49 24.88 -17.41
N HIS A 33 -1.25 25.64 -16.33
CA HIS A 33 -0.26 26.71 -16.30
C HIS A 33 1.17 26.19 -16.52
N TYR A 34 1.64 25.25 -15.70
CA TYR A 34 3.00 24.72 -15.80
C TYR A 34 3.22 23.93 -17.11
N SER A 35 2.18 23.27 -17.65
CA SER A 35 2.24 22.68 -18.99
C SER A 35 2.53 23.73 -20.06
N SER A 36 1.85 24.88 -19.99
CA SER A 36 2.04 25.99 -20.93
C SER A 36 3.43 26.65 -20.81
N GLU A 37 3.95 26.81 -19.59
CA GLU A 37 5.27 27.40 -19.35
C GLU A 37 6.42 26.52 -19.89
N GLN A 38 6.28 25.20 -19.80
CA GLN A 38 7.27 24.25 -20.31
C GLN A 38 7.15 24.02 -21.84
N ARG A 39 6.34 24.81 -22.56
CA ARG A 39 5.99 24.60 -23.98
C ARG A 39 5.39 23.21 -24.26
N GLY A 40 4.78 22.60 -23.25
CA GLY A 40 4.00 21.38 -23.38
C GLY A 40 2.56 21.67 -23.79
N VAL A 41 1.87 20.67 -24.33
CA VAL A 41 0.42 20.74 -24.57
C VAL A 41 -0.27 20.03 -23.41
N THR A 42 -1.32 20.64 -22.85
CA THR A 42 -2.16 19.97 -21.86
C THR A 42 -2.82 18.76 -22.52
N CYS A 43 -2.74 17.59 -21.90
CA CYS A 43 -3.38 16.42 -22.48
C CYS A 43 -4.91 16.56 -22.34
N PRO A 44 -5.69 16.52 -23.44
CA PRO A 44 -7.14 16.75 -23.40
C PRO A 44 -7.89 15.76 -22.51
N ASP A 45 -7.41 14.53 -22.43
CA ASP A 45 -8.00 13.48 -21.58
C ASP A 45 -7.78 13.77 -20.09
N VAL A 46 -6.65 14.39 -19.72
CA VAL A 46 -6.34 14.84 -18.35
C VAL A 46 -7.28 15.94 -17.91
N VAL A 47 -7.45 16.94 -18.77
CA VAL A 47 -8.32 18.08 -18.52
C VAL A 47 -9.78 17.62 -18.43
N LYS A 48 -10.19 16.69 -19.29
CA LYS A 48 -11.51 16.07 -19.25
C LYS A 48 -11.70 15.25 -17.97
N HIS A 49 -10.71 14.47 -17.57
CA HIS A 49 -10.78 13.61 -16.38
C HIS A 49 -10.87 14.42 -15.08
N PHE A 50 -10.04 15.44 -14.92
CA PHE A 50 -10.16 16.37 -13.79
C PHE A 50 -11.54 17.02 -13.73
N ARG A 51 -12.09 17.44 -14.89
CA ARG A 51 -13.45 18.02 -14.95
C ARG A 51 -14.49 16.99 -14.50
N THR A 52 -14.41 15.75 -14.97
CA THR A 52 -15.31 14.67 -14.51
C THR A 52 -15.18 14.42 -13.00
N GLN A 53 -13.98 14.46 -12.42
CA GLN A 53 -13.78 14.22 -10.98
C GLN A 53 -14.15 15.40 -10.10
N ILE A 54 -14.00 16.62 -10.60
CA ILE A 54 -14.56 17.82 -9.99
C ILE A 54 -16.09 17.70 -9.93
N ASP A 55 -16.71 17.09 -10.95
CA ASP A 55 -18.16 16.90 -11.04
C ASP A 55 -18.66 15.70 -10.20
N GLU A 56 -17.85 14.65 -10.02
CA GLU A 56 -18.25 13.37 -9.38
C GLU A 56 -17.76 13.19 -7.93
N GLY A 57 -16.74 13.93 -7.46
CA GLY A 57 -16.30 13.94 -6.05
C GLY A 57 -15.49 12.73 -5.57
N GLU A 58 -15.01 11.85 -6.47
CA GLU A 58 -14.23 10.64 -6.14
C GLU A 58 -12.86 10.58 -6.86
N SER A 59 -11.98 9.71 -6.34
CA SER A 59 -10.51 9.76 -6.38
C SER A 59 -9.84 9.70 -7.77
N LEU A 60 -8.66 10.32 -7.88
CA LEU A 60 -7.84 10.44 -9.11
C LEU A 60 -7.58 9.10 -9.82
N GLN A 61 -7.90 8.99 -11.10
CA GLN A 61 -7.48 7.83 -11.91
C GLN A 61 -7.07 8.28 -13.31
N LYS A 62 -5.76 8.15 -13.61
CA LYS A 62 -5.08 8.36 -14.91
C LYS A 62 -4.63 9.80 -15.23
N THR A 63 -3.33 10.02 -15.52
CA THR A 63 -2.72 11.19 -16.23
C THR A 63 -1.17 11.15 -16.26
N PHE A 64 -0.52 11.85 -17.22
CA PHE A 64 0.92 12.01 -17.56
C PHE A 64 1.67 13.30 -17.06
N VAL A 65 3.00 13.33 -17.30
CA VAL A 65 4.18 13.88 -16.57
C VAL A 65 4.46 15.40 -16.54
N ARG A 66 5.11 15.80 -15.42
CA ARG A 66 5.99 16.93 -15.01
C ARG A 66 5.45 18.26 -14.46
N PRO A 67 4.40 18.92 -14.97
CA PRO A 67 3.75 19.99 -14.23
C PRO A 67 2.89 19.43 -13.07
N PHE A 68 2.65 18.12 -13.05
CA PHE A 68 1.72 17.46 -12.14
C PHE A 68 2.23 17.37 -10.70
N VAL A 69 3.40 16.79 -10.45
CA VAL A 69 3.96 16.71 -9.07
C VAL A 69 4.16 18.10 -8.49
N GLN A 70 4.63 19.06 -9.29
CA GLN A 70 4.74 20.46 -8.87
C GLN A 70 3.37 21.07 -8.55
N SER A 71 2.35 20.84 -9.39
CA SER A 71 0.97 21.32 -9.12
C SER A 71 0.38 20.72 -7.85
N ILE A 72 0.77 19.50 -7.50
CA ILE A 72 0.36 18.80 -6.28
C ILE A 72 1.07 19.39 -5.07
N ILE A 73 2.39 19.61 -5.15
CA ILE A 73 3.19 20.24 -4.09
C ILE A 73 2.65 21.65 -3.79
N ASP A 74 2.30 22.40 -4.83
CA ASP A 74 1.82 23.77 -4.72
C ASP A 74 0.33 23.88 -4.35
N THR A 75 -0.35 22.73 -4.23
CA THR A 75 -1.73 22.65 -3.74
C THR A 75 -1.77 22.09 -2.32
N GLU A 76 -2.58 22.66 -1.44
CA GLU A 76 -2.76 22.16 -0.07
C GLU A 76 -3.61 20.88 -0.05
N LEU A 77 -3.01 19.69 -0.21
CA LEU A 77 -3.72 18.40 -0.18
C LEU A 77 -4.20 17.98 1.23
N SER A 78 -4.18 18.88 2.22
CA SER A 78 -4.47 18.57 3.62
C SER A 78 -5.85 17.92 3.84
N THR A 79 -6.80 18.14 2.93
CA THR A 79 -8.15 17.58 2.98
C THR A 79 -8.29 16.20 2.34
N LEU A 80 -7.36 15.77 1.48
CA LEU A 80 -7.49 14.53 0.72
C LEU A 80 -7.05 13.30 1.53
N LYS A 81 -7.83 12.23 1.44
CA LYS A 81 -7.51 10.91 2.02
C LYS A 81 -6.90 9.94 1.04
N GLU A 82 -7.19 10.09 -0.24
CA GLU A 82 -6.64 9.26 -1.30
C GLU A 82 -5.91 10.12 -2.31
N PHE A 83 -4.74 9.64 -2.73
CA PHE A 83 -3.93 10.24 -3.77
C PHE A 83 -3.45 9.17 -4.74
N SER A 84 -3.81 9.34 -6.00
CA SER A 84 -3.71 8.29 -7.01
C SER A 84 -3.13 8.87 -8.31
N VAL A 85 -2.14 8.21 -8.88
CA VAL A 85 -1.41 8.61 -10.10
C VAL A 85 -1.29 7.39 -11.00
N TRP A 86 -1.95 7.40 -12.16
CA TRP A 86 -1.95 6.24 -13.05
C TRP A 86 -1.44 6.60 -14.45
N GLY A 87 -0.58 5.76 -15.03
CA GLY A 87 -0.06 5.96 -16.38
C GLY A 87 0.83 7.20 -16.51
N LEU A 88 1.44 7.67 -15.41
CA LEU A 88 2.35 8.82 -15.40
C LEU A 88 3.79 8.34 -15.29
N CYS A 89 4.64 8.58 -16.30
CA CYS A 89 6.08 8.39 -16.10
C CYS A 89 6.55 9.25 -14.92
N MET A 90 6.87 8.61 -13.80
CA MET A 90 7.49 9.26 -12.66
C MET A 90 8.97 8.93 -12.70
N ASN A 91 9.81 9.95 -12.84
CA ASN A 91 11.24 9.74 -12.70
C ASN A 91 11.65 9.79 -11.22
N LEU A 92 12.91 9.45 -10.93
CA LEU A 92 13.46 9.47 -9.58
C LEU A 92 13.21 10.79 -8.83
N LEU A 93 13.33 11.94 -9.50
CA LEU A 93 13.10 13.24 -8.85
C LEU A 93 11.64 13.38 -8.42
N ASP A 94 10.70 12.99 -9.28
CA ASP A 94 9.26 13.01 -8.98
C ASP A 94 8.94 12.15 -7.74
N CYS A 95 9.53 10.95 -7.64
CA CYS A 95 9.36 10.04 -6.49
C CYS A 95 9.92 10.63 -5.19
N VAL A 96 11.09 11.28 -5.27
CA VAL A 96 11.71 11.94 -4.13
C VAL A 96 10.88 13.13 -3.65
N GLU A 97 10.42 13.98 -4.57
CA GLU A 97 9.64 15.17 -4.24
C GLU A 97 8.26 14.79 -3.66
N LEU A 98 7.58 13.82 -4.28
CA LEU A 98 6.33 13.28 -3.74
C LEU A 98 6.55 12.69 -2.35
N GLY A 99 7.56 11.83 -2.16
CA GLY A 99 7.84 11.22 -0.86
C GLY A 99 8.12 12.26 0.24
N ARG A 100 8.87 13.33 -0.06
CA ARG A 100 9.11 14.44 0.87
C ARG A 100 7.83 15.17 1.22
N TYR A 101 7.00 15.47 0.22
CA TYR A 101 5.74 16.15 0.41
C TYR A 101 4.79 15.34 1.29
N LEU A 102 4.63 14.04 1.01
CA LEU A 102 3.77 13.12 1.78
C LEU A 102 4.22 12.90 3.24
N LYS A 103 5.45 13.28 3.58
CA LYS A 103 5.95 13.25 4.95
C LYS A 103 5.52 14.47 5.77
N LEU A 104 5.06 15.54 5.13
CA LEU A 104 4.75 16.79 5.82
C LEU A 104 3.56 16.60 6.79
N PRO A 105 3.61 17.14 8.02
CA PRO A 105 2.62 16.82 9.07
C PRO A 105 1.17 17.19 8.75
N MET A 106 0.94 18.16 7.85
CA MET A 106 -0.39 18.58 7.43
C MET A 106 -1.03 17.66 6.39
N ILE A 107 -0.26 16.73 5.81
CA ILE A 107 -0.76 15.80 4.81
C ILE A 107 -1.46 14.66 5.50
N THR A 108 -2.72 14.42 5.11
CA THR A 108 -3.58 13.44 5.77
C THR A 108 -3.97 12.26 4.88
N ILE A 109 -3.21 12.06 3.80
CA ILE A 109 -3.37 10.96 2.84
C ILE A 109 -3.17 9.62 3.56
N GLN A 110 -4.12 8.73 3.33
CA GLN A 110 -4.22 7.37 3.84
C GLN A 110 -3.97 6.34 2.73
N SER A 111 -4.38 6.65 1.49
CA SER A 111 -4.21 5.76 0.34
C SER A 111 -3.34 6.44 -0.73
N LEU A 112 -2.22 5.81 -1.08
CA LEU A 112 -1.30 6.22 -2.14
C LEU A 112 -1.28 5.17 -3.25
N TYR A 113 -1.83 5.48 -4.43
CA TYR A 113 -1.87 4.54 -5.55
C TYR A 113 -1.09 5.06 -6.74
N LEU A 114 0.11 4.53 -6.94
CA LEU A 114 0.92 4.78 -8.13
C LEU A 114 0.80 3.55 -9.03
N ARG A 115 0.15 3.70 -10.20
CA ARG A 115 -0.05 2.59 -11.13
C ARG A 115 0.55 2.93 -12.47
N ASP A 116 1.23 1.98 -13.09
CA ASP A 116 1.72 2.15 -14.46
C ASP A 116 2.62 3.39 -14.59
N CYS A 117 3.42 3.65 -13.55
CA CYS A 117 4.24 4.87 -13.44
C CYS A 117 5.62 4.74 -14.09
N ALA A 118 5.95 3.57 -14.63
CA ALA A 118 7.21 3.28 -15.30
C ALA A 118 7.18 3.55 -16.81
N ILE A 119 6.01 3.77 -17.42
CA ILE A 119 5.89 3.98 -18.88
C ILE A 119 6.72 5.18 -19.31
N GLN A 120 7.75 4.93 -20.13
CA GLN A 120 8.47 5.99 -20.83
C GLN A 120 7.92 6.17 -22.24
N PRO A 121 7.44 7.36 -22.61
CA PRO A 121 7.24 7.69 -24.01
C PRO A 121 8.58 7.63 -24.74
N ASP A 122 8.61 7.02 -25.94
CA ASP A 122 9.81 6.90 -26.78
C ASP A 122 10.55 8.24 -26.99
N SER A 123 9.84 9.37 -26.89
CA SER A 123 10.39 10.72 -26.99
C SER A 123 11.21 11.19 -25.77
N LEU A 124 11.25 10.43 -24.67
CA LEU A 124 11.83 10.82 -23.38
C LEU A 124 13.01 9.93 -22.95
N GLU A 125 13.80 9.40 -23.90
CA GLU A 125 14.96 8.49 -23.74
C GLU A 125 16.01 8.84 -22.65
N LYS A 126 15.90 9.98 -21.98
CA LYS A 126 16.88 10.50 -21.00
C LYS A 126 16.41 10.53 -19.55
N LEU A 127 15.17 10.20 -19.23
CA LEU A 127 14.72 10.13 -17.83
C LEU A 127 14.92 8.70 -17.32
N SER A 128 15.31 8.51 -16.06
CA SER A 128 15.17 7.20 -15.41
C SER A 128 13.68 6.99 -15.12
N PRO A 129 13.07 5.87 -15.55
CA PRO A 129 11.67 5.56 -15.23
C PRO A 129 11.51 5.31 -13.72
N PHE A 130 10.27 5.06 -13.27
CA PHE A 130 10.00 4.78 -11.87
C PHE A 130 10.87 3.61 -11.38
N GLY A 131 10.60 2.40 -11.85
CA GLY A 131 11.37 1.19 -11.58
C GLY A 131 11.85 1.04 -10.12
N ASP A 132 13.00 0.37 -9.97
CA ASP A 132 13.60 0.13 -8.66
C ASP A 132 14.04 1.42 -7.97
N ASP A 133 14.67 2.34 -8.69
CA ASP A 133 15.21 3.59 -8.12
C ASP A 133 14.09 4.47 -7.53
N GLY A 134 12.97 4.61 -8.25
CA GLY A 134 11.79 5.33 -7.82
C GLY A 134 11.11 4.67 -6.63
N CYS A 135 10.97 3.34 -6.64
CA CYS A 135 10.45 2.59 -5.50
C CYS A 135 11.33 2.77 -4.24
N ILE A 136 12.64 2.61 -4.37
CA ILE A 136 13.59 2.75 -3.27
C ILE A 136 13.53 4.17 -2.70
N ALA A 137 13.54 5.18 -3.56
CA ALA A 137 13.42 6.58 -3.16
C ALA A 137 12.11 6.85 -2.40
N LEU A 138 10.99 6.31 -2.88
CA LEU A 138 9.71 6.45 -2.21
C LEU A 138 9.73 5.79 -0.82
N CYS A 139 10.20 4.55 -0.71
CA CYS A 139 10.34 3.83 0.55
C CYS A 139 11.18 4.60 1.58
N LEU A 140 12.33 5.12 1.16
CA LEU A 140 13.24 5.87 2.05
C LEU A 140 12.60 7.17 2.57
N ASN A 141 11.80 7.85 1.76
CA ASN A 141 11.12 9.07 2.19
C ASN A 141 9.88 8.79 3.05
N LEU A 142 9.19 7.67 2.84
CA LEU A 142 7.99 7.27 3.56
C LEU A 142 8.24 6.44 4.83
N ILE A 143 9.48 6.03 5.13
CA ILE A 143 9.80 5.11 6.24
C ILE A 143 9.32 5.56 7.64
N HIS A 144 9.05 6.85 7.82
CA HIS A 144 8.51 7.42 9.06
C HIS A 144 7.09 7.97 8.91
N ASN A 145 6.44 7.75 7.77
CA ASN A 145 5.06 8.13 7.56
C ASN A 145 4.16 7.29 8.50
N ARG A 146 3.12 7.93 9.04
CA ARG A 146 2.18 7.35 10.00
C ARG A 146 0.71 7.49 9.56
N THR A 147 0.49 8.03 8.37
CA THR A 147 -0.84 8.35 7.85
C THR A 147 -1.27 7.39 6.76
N ILE A 148 -0.35 6.99 5.88
CA ILE A 148 -0.59 6.08 4.78
C ILE A 148 -0.76 4.67 5.35
N THR A 149 -1.91 4.08 5.04
CA THR A 149 -2.33 2.72 5.40
C THR A 149 -2.40 1.80 4.19
N SER A 150 -2.57 2.36 2.99
CA SER A 150 -2.74 1.61 1.74
C SER A 150 -1.77 2.14 0.67
N LEU A 151 -0.93 1.27 0.10
CA LEU A 151 0.06 1.62 -0.91
C LEU A 151 -0.08 0.69 -2.14
N SER A 152 -0.26 1.26 -3.33
CA SER A 152 -0.19 0.53 -4.59
C SER A 152 0.98 1.05 -5.42
N LEU A 153 1.80 0.12 -5.92
CA LEU A 153 2.88 0.31 -6.90
C LEU A 153 2.69 -0.66 -8.08
N THR A 154 1.45 -0.82 -8.53
CA THR A 154 1.03 -1.79 -9.56
C THR A 154 1.59 -1.40 -10.94
N TYR A 155 2.16 -2.34 -11.70
CA TYR A 155 2.80 -2.09 -13.01
C TYR A 155 3.87 -0.99 -12.99
N CYS A 156 4.73 -0.96 -11.97
CA CYS A 156 5.74 0.08 -11.79
C CYS A 156 7.16 -0.35 -12.18
N ASP A 157 7.30 -1.49 -12.89
CA ASP A 157 8.58 -2.06 -13.36
C ASP A 157 9.57 -2.30 -12.19
N ILE A 158 9.03 -2.77 -11.06
CA ILE A 158 9.79 -3.02 -9.83
C ILE A 158 10.26 -4.47 -9.79
N SER A 159 11.53 -4.68 -9.44
CA SER A 159 12.17 -5.99 -9.39
C SER A 159 12.38 -6.51 -7.96
N ALA A 160 13.03 -7.67 -7.85
CA ALA A 160 13.45 -8.28 -6.60
C ALA A 160 14.28 -7.34 -5.68
N LEU A 161 14.97 -6.33 -6.25
CA LEU A 161 15.79 -5.39 -5.48
C LEU A 161 14.98 -4.59 -4.45
N CYS A 162 13.71 -4.32 -4.73
CA CYS A 162 12.84 -3.52 -3.87
C CYS A 162 12.23 -4.28 -2.70
N GLY A 163 12.23 -5.62 -2.73
CA GLY A 163 11.57 -6.45 -1.70
C GLY A 163 11.98 -6.10 -0.27
N GLN A 164 13.28 -5.91 -0.02
CA GLN A 164 13.78 -5.53 1.31
C GLN A 164 13.37 -4.11 1.74
N TYR A 165 13.25 -3.17 0.79
CA TYR A 165 12.88 -1.79 1.07
C TYR A 165 11.38 -1.69 1.39
N LEU A 166 10.56 -2.44 0.65
CA LEU A 166 9.13 -2.57 0.89
C LEU A 166 8.86 -3.27 2.23
N SER A 167 9.56 -4.36 2.54
CA SER A 167 9.49 -5.02 3.86
C SER A 167 9.78 -4.05 5.00
N ARG A 168 10.87 -3.28 4.88
CA ARG A 168 11.22 -2.28 5.88
C ARG A 168 10.17 -1.19 5.99
N LEU A 169 9.55 -0.79 4.88
CA LEU A 169 8.45 0.17 4.87
C LEU A 169 7.24 -0.35 5.65
N LEU A 170 6.82 -1.60 5.41
CA LEU A 170 5.73 -2.24 6.13
C LEU A 170 5.99 -2.32 7.65
N LEU A 171 7.22 -2.68 8.05
CA LEU A 171 7.60 -2.78 9.47
C LEU A 171 7.60 -1.44 10.22
N ASN A 172 7.88 -0.34 9.51
CA ASN A 172 8.18 0.94 10.14
C ASN A 172 7.07 1.98 9.96
N THR A 173 5.97 1.67 9.27
CA THR A 173 4.88 2.61 8.97
C THR A 173 3.52 2.06 9.40
N ALA A 174 2.44 2.79 9.07
CA ALA A 174 1.07 2.36 9.29
C ALA A 174 0.50 1.59 8.08
N ILE A 175 1.32 1.28 7.07
CA ILE A 175 0.88 0.58 5.86
C ILE A 175 0.50 -0.85 6.22
N SER A 176 -0.78 -1.17 6.05
CA SER A 176 -1.37 -2.49 6.25
C SER A 176 -1.79 -3.15 4.95
N GLU A 177 -2.00 -2.37 3.87
CA GLU A 177 -2.37 -2.89 2.56
C GLU A 177 -1.30 -2.52 1.53
N ILE A 178 -0.80 -3.54 0.82
CA ILE A 178 0.19 -3.35 -0.24
C ILE A 178 -0.25 -4.08 -1.52
N TYR A 179 -0.24 -3.34 -2.64
CA TYR A 179 -0.59 -3.85 -3.96
C TYR A 179 0.59 -3.69 -4.91
N LEU A 180 1.16 -4.79 -5.37
CA LEU A 180 2.36 -4.84 -6.20
C LEU A 180 2.12 -5.60 -7.52
N ASP A 181 0.87 -5.68 -7.96
CA ASP A 181 0.48 -6.47 -9.14
C ASP A 181 1.25 -6.06 -10.41
N GLY A 182 1.57 -7.03 -11.26
CA GLY A 182 2.21 -6.80 -12.56
C GLY A 182 3.63 -6.25 -12.49
N ASN A 183 4.41 -6.67 -11.49
CA ASN A 183 5.82 -6.31 -11.32
C ASN A 183 6.70 -7.57 -11.46
N GLN A 184 8.01 -7.44 -11.25
CA GLN A 184 8.99 -8.52 -11.45
C GLN A 184 9.74 -8.85 -10.15
N LEU A 185 9.01 -8.90 -9.03
CA LEU A 185 9.60 -9.22 -7.72
C LEU A 185 10.25 -10.62 -7.75
N GLY A 186 9.63 -11.56 -8.46
CA GLY A 186 9.99 -12.95 -8.49
C GLY A 186 10.04 -13.60 -7.10
N CYS A 187 10.56 -14.82 -7.03
CA CYS A 187 10.69 -15.52 -5.75
C CYS A 187 11.56 -14.74 -4.74
N GLN A 188 12.67 -14.14 -5.19
CA GLN A 188 13.60 -13.45 -4.30
C GLN A 188 12.97 -12.20 -3.66
N GLY A 189 12.33 -11.35 -4.46
CA GLY A 189 11.66 -10.14 -3.98
C GLY A 189 10.46 -10.46 -3.10
N ALA A 190 9.63 -11.43 -3.51
CA ALA A 190 8.46 -11.84 -2.77
C ALA A 190 8.82 -12.44 -1.38
N LEU A 191 9.92 -13.20 -1.27
CA LEU A 191 10.43 -13.64 0.02
C LEU A 191 10.96 -12.47 0.85
N ALA A 192 11.77 -11.59 0.25
CA ALA A 192 12.36 -10.44 0.94
C ALA A 192 11.29 -9.48 1.49
N LEU A 193 10.14 -9.35 0.80
CA LEU A 193 9.00 -8.54 1.21
C LEU A 193 8.43 -8.93 2.59
N ILE A 194 8.39 -10.23 2.89
CA ILE A 194 7.73 -10.73 4.10
C ILE A 194 8.67 -11.38 5.11
N LYS A 195 9.96 -11.57 4.79
CA LYS A 195 10.88 -12.32 5.67
C LYS A 195 11.01 -11.71 7.06
N ASP A 196 11.28 -10.41 7.13
CA ASP A 196 11.43 -9.71 8.41
C ASP A 196 10.07 -9.48 9.09
N LEU A 197 9.03 -9.23 8.30
CA LEU A 197 7.64 -9.21 8.76
C LEU A 197 7.27 -10.51 9.50
N LEU A 198 7.58 -11.65 8.89
CA LEU A 198 7.28 -12.98 9.43
C LEU A 198 8.00 -13.20 10.75
N HIS A 199 9.29 -12.86 10.82
CA HIS A 199 10.07 -12.94 12.06
C HIS A 199 9.43 -12.12 13.20
N ASP A 200 9.00 -10.90 12.92
CA ASP A 200 8.37 -10.03 13.92
C ASP A 200 6.96 -10.54 14.31
N CYS A 201 6.18 -11.06 13.37
CA CYS A 201 4.91 -11.74 13.65
C CYS A 201 5.10 -12.98 14.54
N GLU A 202 6.12 -13.80 14.29
CA GLU A 202 6.43 -14.97 15.11
C GLU A 202 6.80 -14.57 16.53
N LYS A 203 7.66 -13.57 16.67
CA LYS A 203 8.02 -13.01 17.98
C LYS A 203 6.80 -12.50 18.72
N PHE A 204 5.94 -11.72 18.07
CA PHE A 204 4.72 -11.18 18.67
C PHE A 204 3.75 -12.30 19.10
N THR A 205 3.65 -13.36 18.29
CA THR A 205 2.83 -14.54 18.60
C THR A 205 3.36 -15.27 19.84
N ILE A 206 4.68 -15.49 19.93
CA ILE A 206 5.33 -16.12 21.09
C ILE A 206 5.11 -15.27 22.34
N GLU A 207 5.37 -13.96 22.27
CA GLU A 207 5.16 -13.04 23.40
C GLU A 207 3.70 -13.01 23.86
N LYS A 208 2.74 -13.09 22.93
CA LYS A 208 1.31 -13.17 23.25
C LYS A 208 0.97 -14.48 23.95
N LEU A 209 1.51 -15.61 23.48
CA LEU A 209 1.30 -16.92 24.11
C LEU A 209 1.94 -17.00 25.50
N ASP A 210 3.13 -16.43 25.68
CA ASP A 210 3.77 -16.36 27.00
C ASP A 210 2.98 -15.49 27.97
N LYS A 211 2.47 -14.33 27.51
CA LYS A 211 1.55 -13.51 28.31
C LYS A 211 0.28 -14.24 28.66
N LEU A 212 -0.32 -14.98 27.72
CA LEU A 212 -1.52 -15.79 28.00
C LEU A 212 -1.23 -16.91 29.00
N ARG A 213 -0.07 -17.56 28.94
CA ARG A 213 0.36 -18.57 29.92
C ARG A 213 0.54 -17.97 31.31
N ILE A 214 1.23 -16.84 31.41
CA ILE A 214 1.42 -16.12 32.67
C ILE A 214 0.07 -15.61 33.19
N ASP A 215 -0.80 -15.09 32.32
CA ASP A 215 -2.14 -14.64 32.69
C ASP A 215 -3.06 -15.81 33.07
N GLU A 216 -2.94 -17.01 32.48
CA GLU A 216 -3.66 -18.21 32.93
C GLU A 216 -3.16 -18.66 34.31
N GLU A 217 -1.85 -18.55 34.57
CA GLU A 217 -1.25 -18.77 35.90
C GLU A 217 -1.69 -17.71 36.92
N MET A 218 -1.87 -16.45 36.50
CA MET A 218 -2.23 -15.31 37.35
C MET A 218 -3.74 -15.06 37.46
N LYS A 219 -4.57 -15.48 36.51
CA LYS A 219 -6.07 -15.43 36.53
C LYS A 219 -6.69 -16.47 37.46
N ALA A 220 -5.86 -17.25 38.16
CA ALA A 220 -6.22 -17.76 39.47
C ALA A 220 -6.52 -16.63 40.49
N GLN A 221 -6.23 -15.36 40.18
CA GLN A 221 -6.57 -14.18 40.97
C GLN A 221 -7.01 -12.99 40.06
N GLU A 222 -8.33 -12.79 40.01
CA GLU A 222 -9.12 -11.61 39.62
C GLU A 222 -9.03 -11.00 38.20
N GLU A 223 -10.22 -10.82 37.59
CA GLU A 223 -10.43 -10.17 36.30
C GLU A 223 -10.87 -8.69 36.44
N LYS A 224 -10.27 -7.78 35.66
CA LYS A 224 -10.95 -6.53 35.25
C LYS A 224 -10.70 -6.15 33.79
N LYS A 225 -11.81 -5.87 33.10
CA LYS A 225 -11.94 -5.41 31.71
C LYS A 225 -11.32 -4.02 31.47
N LYS A 226 -10.63 -3.85 30.34
CA LYS A 226 -10.24 -2.52 29.80
C LYS A 226 -10.99 -2.19 28.50
N LYS A 227 -11.47 -0.94 28.44
CA LYS A 227 -12.12 -0.27 27.29
C LYS A 227 -11.07 0.14 26.26
N LYS A 228 -11.40 0.02 24.96
CA LYS A 228 -10.64 0.57 23.84
C LYS A 228 -10.75 2.10 23.78
N SER A 229 -9.63 2.78 23.60
CA SER A 229 -9.52 4.22 23.26
C SER A 229 -9.09 4.38 21.79
N ASP A 230 -9.38 5.56 21.23
CA ASP A 230 -8.99 5.96 19.87
C ASP A 230 -7.46 6.20 19.78
N GLU A 231 -6.70 5.12 19.67
CA GLU A 231 -5.25 5.16 19.43
C GLU A 231 -4.94 5.35 17.92
N PRO A 232 -3.81 6.00 17.57
CA PRO A 232 -3.35 6.09 16.19
C PRO A 232 -3.21 4.70 15.56
N PRO A 233 -3.28 4.58 14.21
CA PRO A 233 -3.08 3.30 13.54
C PRO A 233 -1.82 2.59 14.04
N PRO A 234 -1.91 1.30 14.38
CA PRO A 234 -0.78 0.60 14.96
C PRO A 234 0.35 0.53 13.93
N VAL A 235 1.56 0.90 14.35
CA VAL A 235 2.79 0.75 13.55
C VAL A 235 3.40 -0.60 13.87
N GLY A 236 3.70 -1.39 12.85
CA GLY A 236 4.29 -2.71 13.03
C GLY A 236 3.84 -3.68 11.94
N PRO A 237 4.08 -4.98 12.12
CA PRO A 237 3.87 -6.00 11.10
C PRO A 237 2.38 -6.35 10.89
N PHE A 238 1.50 -5.36 10.78
CA PHE A 238 0.05 -5.50 10.74
C PHE A 238 -0.48 -5.48 9.31
N VAL A 239 0.10 -6.33 8.46
CA VAL A 239 -0.30 -6.40 7.05
C VAL A 239 -1.59 -7.20 6.92
N SER A 240 -2.64 -6.53 6.43
CA SER A 240 -3.94 -7.14 6.15
C SER A 240 -4.08 -7.61 4.71
N LYS A 241 -3.45 -6.93 3.75
CA LYS A 241 -3.55 -7.27 2.33
C LYS A 241 -2.20 -7.25 1.64
N ILE A 242 -1.90 -8.32 0.91
CA ILE A 242 -0.72 -8.44 0.05
C ILE A 242 -1.20 -8.89 -1.31
N HIS A 243 -1.03 -8.04 -2.32
CA HIS A 243 -1.32 -8.41 -3.70
C HIS A 243 -0.05 -8.48 -4.52
N LEU A 244 0.17 -9.65 -5.11
CA LEU A 244 1.31 -10.02 -5.92
C LEU A 244 0.84 -10.71 -7.20
N PHE A 245 -0.31 -10.30 -7.75
CA PHE A 245 -0.79 -10.82 -9.02
C PHE A 245 0.29 -10.63 -10.10
N ASP A 246 0.57 -11.64 -10.91
CA ASP A 246 1.53 -11.57 -12.02
C ASP A 246 2.88 -10.93 -11.61
N ASN A 247 3.61 -11.61 -10.72
CA ASN A 247 4.85 -11.10 -10.13
C ASN A 247 6.09 -11.97 -10.44
N GLU A 248 6.02 -12.80 -11.47
CA GLU A 248 7.06 -13.76 -11.85
C GLU A 248 7.46 -14.72 -10.70
N ILE A 249 6.52 -15.02 -9.79
CA ILE A 249 6.74 -16.01 -8.73
C ILE A 249 6.59 -17.40 -9.35
N ASP A 250 7.66 -17.84 -9.99
CA ASP A 250 7.72 -19.10 -10.74
C ASP A 250 8.98 -19.92 -10.43
N HIS A 251 9.09 -21.06 -11.10
CA HIS A 251 10.19 -22.00 -10.99
C HIS A 251 11.15 -21.94 -12.20
N LEU A 252 11.00 -20.95 -13.08
CA LEU A 252 11.74 -20.85 -14.35
C LEU A 252 13.20 -20.41 -14.14
N GLN A 253 13.49 -19.75 -13.02
CA GLN A 253 14.85 -19.38 -12.66
C GLN A 253 15.67 -20.58 -12.16
N ARG A 254 17.00 -20.41 -12.10
CA ARG A 254 17.90 -21.40 -11.50
C ARG A 254 17.49 -21.71 -10.06
N ASP A 255 17.42 -23.01 -9.74
CA ASP A 255 16.93 -23.55 -8.47
C ASP A 255 15.48 -23.14 -8.15
N GLY A 256 14.68 -22.83 -9.19
CA GLY A 256 13.35 -22.26 -9.07
C GLY A 256 12.36 -23.09 -8.26
N LEU A 257 12.41 -24.43 -8.34
CA LEU A 257 11.57 -25.31 -7.51
C LEU A 257 11.87 -25.19 -6.01
N ILE A 258 13.12 -24.92 -5.64
CA ILE A 258 13.51 -24.73 -4.23
C ILE A 258 13.05 -23.34 -3.79
N LYS A 259 13.35 -22.31 -4.59
CA LYS A 259 13.01 -20.92 -4.28
C LYS A 259 11.50 -20.69 -4.14
N ILE A 260 10.72 -21.21 -5.07
CA ILE A 260 9.26 -21.06 -5.04
C ILE A 260 8.66 -21.74 -3.81
N ARG A 261 9.22 -22.89 -3.43
CA ARG A 261 8.83 -23.59 -2.22
C ARG A 261 9.17 -22.76 -0.99
N GLU A 262 10.37 -22.21 -0.88
CA GLU A 262 10.77 -21.34 0.24
C GLU A 262 9.84 -20.11 0.38
N VAL A 263 9.52 -19.46 -0.73
CA VAL A 263 8.58 -18.33 -0.77
C VAL A 263 7.22 -18.76 -0.24
N ILE A 264 6.66 -19.84 -0.80
CA ILE A 264 5.31 -20.26 -0.45
C ILE A 264 5.25 -20.85 0.97
N GLU A 265 6.34 -21.46 1.47
CA GLU A 265 6.48 -21.82 2.89
C GLU A 265 6.38 -20.59 3.79
N ALA A 266 7.05 -19.50 3.43
CA ALA A 266 6.98 -18.25 4.19
C ALA A 266 5.58 -17.62 4.18
N TYR A 267 4.91 -17.55 3.01
CA TYR A 267 3.53 -17.04 2.93
C TYR A 267 2.52 -17.95 3.64
N ALA A 268 2.65 -19.28 3.50
CA ALA A 268 1.85 -20.24 4.24
C ALA A 268 2.01 -20.06 5.75
N ARG A 269 3.25 -19.86 6.22
CA ARG A 269 3.51 -19.58 7.63
C ARG A 269 2.88 -18.27 8.08
N LEU A 270 2.98 -17.21 7.28
CA LEU A 270 2.35 -15.92 7.57
C LEU A 270 0.82 -16.07 7.69
N ILE A 271 0.18 -16.81 6.78
CA ILE A 271 -1.25 -17.13 6.82
C ILE A 271 -1.62 -17.81 8.15
N GLU A 272 -0.82 -18.78 8.61
CA GLU A 272 -1.12 -19.50 9.86
C GLU A 272 -1.11 -18.60 11.09
N ILE A 273 -0.09 -17.73 11.20
CA ILE A 273 0.22 -17.01 12.43
C ILE A 273 -0.41 -15.63 12.51
N SER A 274 -0.52 -14.91 11.38
CA SER A 274 -1.08 -13.56 11.37
C SER A 274 -2.55 -13.56 11.80
N GLU A 275 -2.97 -12.58 12.59
CA GLU A 275 -4.37 -12.36 12.94
C GLU A 275 -5.06 -11.35 12.00
N GLU A 276 -4.23 -10.53 11.34
CA GLU A 276 -4.56 -9.35 10.57
C GLU A 276 -4.65 -9.63 9.07
N LEU A 277 -3.88 -10.61 8.56
CA LEU A 277 -3.91 -10.96 7.13
C LEU A 277 -5.30 -11.45 6.75
N GLU A 278 -5.93 -10.71 5.84
CA GLU A 278 -7.28 -10.92 5.29
C GLU A 278 -7.22 -11.37 3.83
N GLU A 279 -6.29 -10.81 3.04
CA GLU A 279 -6.21 -11.01 1.60
C GLU A 279 -4.76 -11.27 1.16
N LEU A 280 -4.56 -12.34 0.40
CA LEU A 280 -3.31 -12.65 -0.28
C LEU A 280 -3.65 -13.02 -1.72
N ASP A 281 -3.25 -12.18 -2.65
CA ASP A 281 -3.40 -12.42 -4.08
C ASP A 281 -2.07 -12.89 -4.69
N LEU A 282 -2.08 -14.12 -5.22
CA LEU A 282 -0.96 -14.77 -5.90
C LEU A 282 -1.36 -15.24 -7.30
N ASP A 283 -2.49 -14.76 -7.84
CA ASP A 283 -2.97 -15.17 -9.15
C ASP A 283 -1.98 -14.79 -10.27
N GLU A 284 -2.06 -15.49 -11.40
CA GLU A 284 -1.12 -15.35 -12.53
C GLU A 284 0.37 -15.52 -12.16
N ASN A 285 0.66 -16.23 -11.07
CA ASN A 285 1.98 -16.77 -10.77
C ASN A 285 2.03 -18.29 -11.01
N VAL A 286 3.23 -18.85 -11.19
CA VAL A 286 3.40 -20.29 -11.50
C VAL A 286 3.80 -21.07 -10.24
N ILE A 287 2.97 -20.99 -9.19
CA ILE A 287 3.26 -21.62 -7.88
C ILE A 287 3.20 -23.16 -7.90
N GLY A 288 2.38 -23.73 -8.77
CA GLY A 288 2.21 -25.18 -8.88
C GLY A 288 1.35 -25.81 -7.77
N ASN A 289 0.94 -27.07 -8.01
CA ASN A 289 0.00 -27.80 -7.14
C ASN A 289 0.55 -28.10 -5.73
N VAL A 290 1.84 -28.41 -5.62
CA VAL A 290 2.48 -28.69 -4.32
C VAL A 290 2.41 -27.46 -3.42
N CYS A 291 2.83 -26.30 -3.93
CA CYS A 291 2.77 -25.03 -3.21
C CYS A 291 1.32 -24.61 -2.92
N GLY A 292 0.40 -24.79 -3.88
CA GLY A 292 -1.02 -24.55 -3.65
C GLY A 292 -1.60 -25.38 -2.50
N ASN A 293 -1.20 -26.65 -2.37
CA ASN A 293 -1.59 -27.48 -1.23
C ASN A 293 -1.02 -26.97 0.11
N MET A 294 0.16 -26.35 0.11
CA MET A 294 0.76 -25.78 1.32
C MET A 294 -0.05 -24.59 1.83
N ILE A 295 -0.49 -23.71 0.92
CA ILE A 295 -1.41 -22.62 1.24
C ILE A 295 -2.73 -23.18 1.79
N LEU A 296 -3.29 -24.22 1.17
CA LEU A 296 -4.52 -24.86 1.64
C LEU A 296 -4.38 -25.43 3.06
N GLU A 297 -3.27 -26.11 3.36
CA GLU A 297 -3.01 -26.64 4.70
C GLU A 297 -2.83 -25.52 5.74
N ALA A 298 -2.12 -24.44 5.39
CA ALA A 298 -2.01 -23.26 6.24
C ALA A 298 -3.38 -22.64 6.57
N LEU A 299 -4.27 -22.50 5.57
CA LEU A 299 -5.63 -22.01 5.77
C LEU A 299 -6.45 -22.94 6.69
N LYS A 300 -6.35 -24.26 6.50
CA LYS A 300 -6.98 -25.25 7.39
C LYS A 300 -6.46 -25.14 8.82
N ASN A 301 -5.16 -24.96 9.00
CA ASN A 301 -4.54 -24.79 10.32
C ASN A 301 -5.01 -23.51 11.01
N ARG A 302 -5.04 -22.38 10.28
CA ARG A 302 -5.58 -21.11 10.77
C ARG A 302 -7.04 -21.27 11.22
N LYS A 303 -7.88 -21.92 10.39
CA LYS A 303 -9.29 -22.17 10.72
C LYS A 303 -9.45 -23.01 11.99
N LYS A 304 -8.67 -24.08 12.16
CA LYS A 304 -8.68 -24.90 13.38
C LYS A 304 -8.28 -24.07 14.61
N ARG A 305 -7.24 -23.23 14.51
CA ARG A 305 -6.79 -22.32 15.58
C ARG A 305 -7.89 -21.35 16.00
N GLN A 306 -8.56 -20.71 15.04
CA GLN A 306 -9.66 -19.78 15.31
C GLN A 306 -10.86 -20.47 15.98
N GLN A 307 -11.20 -21.69 15.57
CA GLN A 307 -12.25 -22.49 16.21
C GLN A 307 -11.91 -22.86 17.65
N SER A 308 -10.68 -23.29 17.93
CA SER A 308 -10.21 -23.59 19.29
C SER A 308 -10.26 -22.38 20.22
N ASN A 309 -9.98 -21.18 19.70
CA ASN A 309 -10.04 -19.94 20.48
C ASN A 309 -11.47 -19.44 20.75
N THR A 310 -12.47 -19.90 19.99
CA THR A 310 -13.87 -19.48 20.16
C THR A 310 -14.62 -20.35 21.18
N VAL A 311 -14.06 -21.51 21.55
CA VAL A 311 -14.66 -22.49 22.49
C VAL A 311 -14.14 -22.30 23.93
N ARG A 312 -13.14 -21.44 24.14
CA ARG A 312 -12.62 -21.04 25.46
C ARG A 312 -13.22 -19.71 25.91
#